data_AF-A0A358U3V6-F1
#
_entry.id   AF-A0A358U3V6-F1
#
_cell.length_a   1.000
_cell.length_b   1.000
_cell.length_c   1.000
_cell.angle_alpha   90.00
_cell.angle_beta   90.00
_cell.angle_gamma   90.00
#
_symmetry.space_group_name_H-M   'P 1'
#
loop_
_entity.id
_entity.type
_entity.pdbx_description
1 polymer ?
#
loop_
_entity_poly.entity_id
_entity_poly.type
_entity_poly.pdbx_seq_one_letter_code
_entity_poly.pdbx_strand_id
1 'polypeptide(L)'
;MKDFNISVNDKEDFHFRFDKKVCLKCPHVEQCLRKNKNGKYLVRKVEISSRYDVVLDGLKRNQTMAFQEASNKRYKVERRFATMVRNHGLRRCRFIKLAGAKIHITLANMACNIVRMVNLLTPSSFAMS
;
A
#
# COMPACT_ATOMS: atom_id res chain seq x y z
N MET A 1 14.64 -23.32 22.89
CA MET A 1 14.43 -22.27 21.87
C MET A 1 14.82 -22.80 20.48
N LYS A 2 14.32 -23.98 20.06
CA LYS A 2 14.92 -24.75 18.94
C LYS A 2 13.95 -25.60 18.09
N ASP A 3 12.65 -25.31 18.05
CA ASP A 3 11.68 -26.20 17.37
C ASP A 3 10.83 -25.49 16.30
N PHE A 4 11.47 -24.69 15.42
CA PHE A 4 10.80 -24.15 14.24
C PHE A 4 11.29 -24.87 12.99
N ASN A 5 10.36 -25.48 12.27
CA ASN A 5 10.64 -25.97 10.93
C ASN A 5 10.45 -24.80 9.96
N ILE A 6 11.55 -24.37 9.35
CA ILE A 6 11.59 -23.32 8.33
C ILE A 6 11.50 -24.00 6.97
N SER A 7 10.49 -23.66 6.18
CA SER A 7 10.41 -24.07 4.78
C SER A 7 10.36 -22.83 3.89
N VAL A 8 11.17 -22.80 2.85
CA VAL A 8 11.19 -21.75 1.83
C VAL A 8 10.39 -22.24 0.62
N ASN A 9 9.50 -21.40 0.09
CA ASN A 9 8.68 -21.70 -1.10
C ASN A 9 9.31 -21.09 -2.36
N ASP A 10 8.80 -21.40 -3.55
CA ASP A 10 9.31 -20.92 -4.87
C ASP A 10 9.35 -19.38 -5.01
N LYS A 11 8.69 -18.65 -4.12
CA LYS A 11 8.67 -17.17 -4.05
C LYS A 11 9.60 -16.58 -2.98
N GLU A 12 10.50 -17.41 -2.42
CA GLU A 12 11.40 -17.09 -1.29
C GLU A 12 10.68 -16.68 0.00
N ASP A 13 9.39 -16.96 0.13
CA ASP A 13 8.65 -16.67 1.35
C ASP A 13 9.06 -17.66 2.46
N PHE A 14 9.32 -17.12 3.66
CA PHE A 14 9.69 -17.90 4.83
C PHE A 14 8.43 -18.39 5.56
N HIS A 15 8.26 -19.70 5.63
CA HIS A 15 7.18 -20.31 6.40
C HIS A 15 7.75 -20.90 7.70
N PHE A 16 7.29 -20.37 8.82
CA PHE A 16 7.60 -20.89 10.15
C PHE A 16 6.44 -21.75 10.64
N ARG A 17 6.70 -23.05 10.81
CA ARG A 17 5.75 -23.98 11.41
C ARG A 17 6.16 -24.30 12.84
N PHE A 18 5.20 -24.18 13.74
CA PHE A 18 5.33 -24.56 15.15
C PHE A 18 5.02 -26.04 15.29
N ASP A 19 5.82 -26.78 16.07
CA ASP A 19 5.48 -28.16 16.40
C ASP A 19 4.21 -28.21 17.26
N LYS A 20 3.22 -28.97 16.80
CA LYS A 20 1.95 -29.19 17.49
C LYS A 20 2.15 -29.74 18.90
N LYS A 21 3.13 -30.63 19.10
CA LYS A 21 3.38 -31.27 20.40
C LYS A 21 3.87 -30.26 21.43
N VAL A 22 4.71 -29.32 20.99
CA VAL A 22 5.24 -28.25 21.83
C VAL A 22 4.15 -27.21 22.10
N CYS A 23 3.43 -26.79 21.05
CA CYS A 23 2.36 -25.81 21.17
C CYS A 23 1.25 -26.25 22.13
N LEU A 24 0.78 -27.51 22.07
CA LEU A 24 -0.30 -28.02 22.93
C LEU A 24 0.06 -28.11 24.41
N LYS A 25 1.36 -28.18 24.76
CA LYS A 25 1.84 -28.20 26.15
C LYS A 25 2.01 -26.80 26.74
N CYS A 26 1.81 -25.75 25.96
CA CYS A 26 2.02 -24.37 26.40
C CYS A 26 0.90 -23.91 27.35
N PRO A 27 1.20 -23.19 28.45
CA PRO A 27 0.19 -22.62 29.34
C PRO A 27 -0.76 -21.62 28.65
N HIS A 28 -0.32 -20.99 27.57
CA HIS A 28 -1.07 -19.96 26.84
C HIS A 28 -1.79 -20.48 25.58
N VAL A 29 -2.05 -21.79 25.50
CA VAL A 29 -2.69 -22.42 24.33
C VAL A 29 -4.01 -21.77 23.97
N GLU A 30 -4.85 -21.43 24.96
CA GLU A 30 -6.19 -20.88 24.70
C GLU A 30 -6.16 -19.46 24.14
N GLN A 31 -5.13 -18.68 24.46
CA GLN A 31 -4.93 -17.32 23.93
C GLN A 31 -4.29 -17.35 22.53
N CYS A 32 -3.42 -18.33 22.28
CA CYS A 32 -2.66 -18.42 21.04
C CYS A 32 -3.39 -19.19 19.94
N LEU A 33 -4.03 -20.33 20.24
CA LEU A 33 -4.59 -21.23 19.22
C LEU A 33 -6.12 -21.17 19.17
N ARG A 34 -6.67 -21.16 17.96
CA ARG A 34 -8.12 -21.24 17.74
C ARG A 34 -8.56 -22.69 17.66
N LYS A 35 -9.67 -23.04 18.30
CA LYS A 35 -10.33 -24.36 18.14
C LYS A 35 -11.11 -24.40 16.82
N ASN A 36 -11.05 -25.52 16.11
CA ASN A 36 -11.90 -25.77 14.95
C ASN A 36 -13.31 -26.23 15.39
N LYS A 37 -14.25 -26.41 14.45
CA LYS A 37 -15.62 -26.90 14.71
C LYS A 37 -15.65 -28.23 15.48
N ASN A 38 -14.63 -29.07 15.31
CA ASN A 38 -14.52 -30.37 15.99
C ASN A 38 -13.75 -30.28 17.33
N GLY A 39 -13.60 -29.09 17.92
CA GLY A 39 -12.96 -28.86 19.22
C GLY A 39 -11.42 -28.95 19.24
N LYS A 40 -10.77 -29.38 18.15
CA LYS A 40 -9.30 -29.50 18.08
C LYS A 40 -8.61 -28.15 17.86
N TYR A 41 -7.49 -27.91 18.54
CA TYR A 41 -6.65 -26.73 18.33
C TYR A 41 -5.97 -26.76 16.96
N LEU A 42 -6.12 -25.66 16.21
CA LEU A 42 -5.43 -25.42 14.94
C LEU A 42 -4.08 -24.76 15.23
N VAL A 43 -3.01 -25.40 14.76
CA VAL A 43 -1.65 -24.83 14.87
C VAL A 43 -1.52 -23.67 13.90
N ARG A 44 -0.91 -22.57 14.36
CA ARG A 44 -0.64 -21.40 13.51
C ARG A 44 0.61 -21.64 12.67
N LYS A 45 0.58 -21.16 11.43
CA LYS A 45 1.77 -20.94 10.60
C LYS A 45 2.01 -19.44 10.54
N VAL A 46 3.27 -19.03 10.65
CA VAL A 46 3.66 -17.65 10.41
C VAL A 46 4.36 -17.61 9.05
N GLU A 47 3.88 -16.75 8.18
CA GLU A 47 4.43 -16.55 6.84
C GLU A 47 5.03 -15.15 6.81
N ILE A 48 6.31 -15.07 6.51
CA ILE A 48 7.05 -13.82 6.38
C ILE A 48 7.52 -13.74 4.94
N SER A 49 7.13 -12.68 4.24
CA SER A 49 7.61 -12.47 2.87
C SER A 49 9.11 -12.20 2.87
N SER A 50 9.82 -12.63 1.83
CA SER A 50 11.23 -12.28 1.61
C SER A 50 11.48 -10.77 1.65
N ARG A 51 10.48 -9.96 1.31
CA ARG A 51 10.57 -8.49 1.28
C ARG A 51 10.15 -7.83 2.60
N TYR A 52 10.05 -8.58 3.68
CA TYR A 52 9.65 -8.02 4.98
C TYR A 52 10.58 -6.90 5.45
N ASP A 53 11.86 -6.97 5.11
CA ASP A 53 12.84 -5.91 5.39
C ASP A 53 12.43 -4.55 4.81
N VAL A 54 11.89 -4.53 3.58
CA VAL A 54 11.39 -3.31 2.93
C VAL A 54 10.22 -2.71 3.71
N VAL A 55 9.35 -3.57 4.27
CA VAL A 55 8.23 -3.13 5.10
C VAL A 55 8.75 -2.51 6.40
N LEU A 56 9.72 -3.14 7.05
CA LEU A 56 10.34 -2.61 8.27
C LEU A 56 11.03 -1.26 8.02
N ASP A 57 11.77 -1.13 6.92
CA ASP A 57 12.43 0.12 6.56
C ASP A 57 11.42 1.22 6.20
N GLY A 58 10.31 0.86 5.54
CA GLY A 58 9.18 1.75 5.33
C GLY A 58 8.58 2.25 6.65
N LEU A 59 8.37 1.37 7.62
CA LEU A 59 7.87 1.73 8.94
C LEU A 59 8.82 2.66 9.70
N LYS A 60 10.13 2.38 9.67
CA LYS A 60 11.15 3.27 10.25
C LYS A 60 11.13 4.63 9.58
N ARG A 61 11.08 4.68 8.23
CA ARG A 61 11.00 5.92 7.47
C ARG A 61 9.76 6.74 7.84
N ASN A 62 8.62 6.09 8.06
CA ASN A 62 7.37 6.76 8.42
C ASN A 62 7.44 7.49 9.77
N GLN A 63 8.32 7.08 10.68
CA GLN A 63 8.54 7.72 11.98
C GLN A 63 9.41 8.99 11.88
N THR A 64 10.04 9.25 10.73
CA THR A 64 10.93 10.41 10.57
C THR A 64 10.14 11.71 10.35
N MET A 65 10.67 12.81 10.87
CA MET A 65 10.14 14.16 10.62
C MET A 65 10.07 14.50 9.12
N ALA A 66 11.09 14.10 8.36
CA ALA A 66 11.13 14.29 6.91
C ALA A 66 9.95 13.62 6.19
N PHE A 67 9.54 12.43 6.65
CA PHE A 67 8.35 11.77 6.11
C PHE A 67 7.07 12.51 6.49
N GLN A 68 6.94 12.96 7.74
CA GLN A 68 5.79 13.74 8.18
C GLN A 68 5.61 15.02 7.36
N GLU A 69 6.70 15.76 7.12
CA GLU A 69 6.67 16.95 6.25
C GLU A 69 6.28 16.62 4.80
N ALA A 70 6.81 15.54 4.24
CA ALA A 70 6.46 15.11 2.89
C ALA A 70 5.00 14.67 2.79
N SER A 71 4.51 13.95 3.81
CA SER A 71 3.11 13.54 3.95
C SER A 71 2.19 14.77 4.03
N ASN A 72 2.56 15.77 4.84
CA ASN A 72 1.84 17.04 4.92
C ASN A 72 1.84 17.81 3.59
N LYS A 73 2.79 17.60 2.69
CA LYS A 73 2.83 18.21 1.35
C LYS A 73 2.07 17.40 0.29
N ARG A 74 1.61 16.18 0.63
CA ARG A 74 0.94 15.24 -0.29
C ARG A 74 -0.36 15.79 -0.88
N TYR A 75 -1.06 16.68 -0.16
CA TYR A 75 -2.27 17.34 -0.66
C TYR A 75 -2.06 18.04 -2.00
N LYS A 76 -0.84 18.53 -2.30
CA LYS A 76 -0.53 19.20 -3.58
C LYS A 76 -0.69 18.23 -4.76
N VAL A 77 -0.24 16.98 -4.58
CA VAL A 77 -0.34 15.91 -5.58
C VAL A 77 -1.79 15.43 -5.66
N GLU A 78 -2.42 15.17 -4.52
CA GLU A 78 -3.79 14.66 -4.47
C GLU A 78 -4.81 15.63 -5.02
N ARG A 79 -4.66 16.94 -4.75
CA ARG A 79 -5.50 17.98 -5.35
C ARG A 79 -5.40 17.97 -6.87
N ARG A 80 -4.17 17.91 -7.41
CA ARG A 80 -3.94 17.83 -8.87
C ARG A 80 -4.55 16.57 -9.47
N PHE A 81 -4.34 15.43 -8.82
CA PHE A 81 -4.93 14.17 -9.25
C PHE A 81 -6.46 14.23 -9.25
N ALA A 82 -7.05 14.81 -8.22
CA ALA A 82 -8.49 15.00 -8.12
C ALA A 82 -9.04 15.92 -9.24
N THR A 83 -8.33 16.99 -9.60
CA THR A 83 -8.68 17.83 -10.77
C THR A 83 -8.61 17.03 -12.07
N MET A 84 -7.60 16.20 -12.28
CA MET A 84 -7.52 15.35 -13.48
C MET A 84 -8.68 14.35 -13.55
N VAL A 85 -9.01 13.74 -12.41
CA VAL A 85 -10.10 12.76 -12.28
C VAL A 85 -11.45 13.38 -12.54
N ARG A 86 -11.75 14.56 -11.98
CA ARG A 86 -13.05 15.23 -12.08
C ARG A 86 -13.19 16.04 -13.36
N ASN A 87 -12.21 16.88 -13.67
CA ASN A 87 -12.33 17.92 -14.71
C ASN A 87 -11.70 17.50 -16.04
N HIS A 88 -10.60 16.75 -16.02
CA HIS A 88 -9.89 16.31 -17.25
C HIS A 88 -10.19 14.87 -17.65
N GLY A 89 -11.30 14.30 -17.16
CA GLY A 89 -11.86 13.06 -17.68
C GLY A 89 -10.99 11.82 -17.49
N LEU A 90 -10.13 11.77 -16.46
CA LEU A 90 -9.29 10.58 -16.20
C LEU A 90 -10.15 9.31 -15.98
N ARG A 91 -11.31 9.44 -15.34
CA ARG A 91 -12.29 8.34 -15.16
C ARG A 91 -13.03 7.93 -16.42
N ARG A 92 -13.03 8.79 -17.45
CA ARG A 92 -13.75 8.62 -18.71
C ARG A 92 -12.81 8.22 -19.85
N CYS A 93 -11.62 7.73 -19.53
CA CYS A 93 -10.68 7.21 -20.52
C CYS A 93 -11.33 6.05 -21.29
N ARG A 94 -11.44 6.18 -22.61
CA ARG A 94 -12.05 5.16 -23.49
C ARG A 94 -11.04 4.15 -24.04
N PHE A 95 -9.75 4.34 -23.74
CA PHE A 95 -8.73 3.39 -24.16
C PHE A 95 -8.77 2.14 -23.29
N ILE A 96 -8.78 0.97 -23.94
CA ILE A 96 -8.84 -0.34 -23.27
C ILE A 96 -7.43 -0.77 -22.81
N LYS A 97 -6.39 -0.49 -23.61
CA LYS A 97 -5.03 -0.92 -23.34
C LYS A 97 -4.24 0.13 -22.56
N LEU A 98 -3.27 -0.33 -21.76
CA LEU A 98 -2.37 0.53 -20.96
C LEU A 98 -1.66 1.60 -21.79
N ALA A 99 -1.26 1.28 -23.02
CA ALA A 99 -0.63 2.23 -23.93
C ALA A 99 -1.55 3.43 -24.24
N GLY A 100 -2.83 3.18 -24.52
CA GLY A 100 -3.80 4.25 -24.76
C GLY A 100 -4.14 5.02 -23.48
N ALA A 101 -4.27 4.33 -22.35
CA ALA A 101 -4.44 4.99 -21.05
C ALA A 101 -3.27 5.93 -20.73
N LYS A 102 -2.03 5.55 -21.05
CA LYS A 102 -0.84 6.39 -20.91
C LYS A 102 -0.96 7.68 -21.73
N ILE A 103 -1.42 7.60 -22.97
CA ILE A 103 -1.65 8.78 -23.82
C ILE A 103 -2.68 9.71 -23.17
N HIS A 104 -3.84 9.18 -22.76
CA HIS A 104 -4.90 9.96 -22.11
C HIS A 104 -4.42 10.65 -20.82
N ILE A 105 -3.71 9.91 -19.95
CA ILE A 105 -3.12 10.46 -18.72
C ILE A 105 -2.13 11.59 -19.04
N THR A 106 -1.34 11.44 -20.10
CA THR A 106 -0.35 12.44 -20.52
C THR A 106 -1.05 13.73 -20.98
N LEU A 107 -2.08 13.61 -21.81
CA LEU A 107 -2.88 14.74 -22.28
C LEU A 107 -3.63 15.44 -21.14
N ALA A 108 -4.22 14.68 -20.21
CA ALA A 108 -4.88 15.24 -19.03
C ALA A 108 -3.90 16.02 -18.13
N ASN A 109 -2.67 15.51 -17.98
CA ASN A 109 -1.61 16.22 -17.25
C ASN A 109 -1.18 17.51 -17.95
N MET A 110 -1.05 17.47 -19.29
CA MET A 110 -0.70 18.64 -20.10
C MET A 110 -1.77 19.73 -19.98
N ALA A 111 -3.05 19.38 -20.12
CA ALA A 111 -4.16 20.31 -19.94
C ALA A 111 -4.16 20.94 -18.54
N CYS A 112 -3.95 20.14 -17.49
CA CYS A 112 -3.87 20.62 -16.12
C CYS A 112 -2.69 21.59 -15.91
N ASN A 113 -1.54 21.34 -16.53
CA ASN A 113 -0.40 22.25 -16.52
C ASN A 113 -0.71 23.57 -17.23
N ILE A 114 -1.38 23.53 -18.39
CA ILE A 114 -1.76 24.73 -19.14
C ILE A 114 -2.70 25.62 -18.30
N VAL A 115 -3.75 25.05 -17.71
CA VAL A 115 -4.68 25.79 -16.82
C VAL A 115 -3.91 26.40 -15.64
N ARG A 116 -2.95 25.66 -15.07
CA ARG A 116 -2.11 26.20 -13.99
C ARG A 116 -1.24 27.36 -14.46
N MET A 117 -0.61 27.27 -15.64
CA MET A 117 0.22 28.35 -16.18
C MET A 117 -0.61 29.61 -16.41
N VAL A 118 -1.82 29.47 -16.97
CA VAL A 118 -2.75 30.60 -17.13
C VAL A 118 -3.06 31.22 -15.77
N ASN A 119 -3.47 30.44 -14.77
CA ASN A 119 -3.77 30.98 -13.43
C ASN A 119 -2.58 31.68 -12.74
N LEU A 120 -1.33 31.33 -13.10
CA LEU A 120 -0.13 31.99 -12.58
C LEU A 120 0.20 33.29 -13.32
N LEU A 121 0.01 33.31 -14.65
CA LEU A 121 0.32 34.45 -15.52
C LEU A 121 -0.78 35.51 -15.50
N THR A 122 -2.03 35.06 -15.34
CA THR A 122 -3.19 35.92 -15.15
C THR A 122 -3.73 35.69 -13.75
N PRO A 123 -3.09 36.27 -12.71
CA PRO A 123 -3.69 36.28 -11.38
C PRO A 123 -4.97 37.10 -11.47
N SER A 124 -6.10 36.41 -11.67
CA SER A 124 -7.40 37.06 -11.74
C SER A 124 -7.74 37.60 -10.35
N SER A 125 -8.16 38.86 -10.29
CA SER A 125 -8.99 39.42 -9.20
C SER A 125 -10.32 38.64 -9.00
N PHE A 126 -10.57 37.64 -9.85
CA PHE A 126 -11.77 36.85 -9.92
C PHE A 126 -11.44 35.39 -9.57
N ALA A 127 -11.82 34.99 -8.36
CA ALA A 127 -11.97 33.58 -8.00
C ALA A 127 -13.07 32.98 -8.87
N MET A 128 -12.70 32.15 -9.85
CA MET A 128 -13.68 31.23 -10.45
C MET A 128 -13.71 29.93 -9.64
N SER A 129 -14.90 29.72 -9.09
CA SER A 129 -15.48 28.55 -8.41
C SER A 129 -15.06 27.19 -8.95
#